data_AF-A0A813XSI8-F1
#
_entry.id   AF-A0A813XSI8-F1
#
_cell.length_a   1.000
_cell.length_b   1.000
_cell.length_c   1.000
_cell.angle_alpha   90.00
_cell.angle_beta   90.00
_cell.angle_gamma   90.00
#
_symmetry.space_group_name_H-M   'P 1'
#
loop_
_entity.id
_entity.type
_entity.pdbx_description
1 polymer ?
#
loop_
_entity_poly.entity_id
_entity_poly.type
_entity_poly.pdbx_seq_one_letter_code
_entity_poly.pdbx_strand_id
1 'polypeptide(L)'
;MANQAKSPSYEIVPFGLDHITDQRLHNLFRDLMHLDPMDKNGPMSGSCGHQTDQMEKFLSQTFGFRNIPGEYIVQGVRSFKLDNSVSSLKPETEIRFPSNTTNSFAMSVQEIMNWQRSYRVYADNNIRGMNKEFLKRALQGKSEDGEEAFRMKFVVRISTCPILMEFDAKIICRNLNDNWPNRIKLVSVTGIDFAGRKHDVGDILYYVSNWREVFQIDPQSRLPLVYNGRDFYVNVNEPRGKLHKERVQDSLMRMVRLRLQACDAEGVQVVVETGIGLGVFAGNHIGIDAKVRALSAKAILTVLERDASLYKNIRAVILALPRFNRSKSNHPVADTFDAFVNEFHKAKYNGPIPVLIADQDMHRLTVAIARQGFIVSELNPADSHGVFGEYWQNRGPAVEEKLALTTVGLLVQHHLINTEVLNENNYHLLTINEGSTLDWLAGVSNDNERMTTNCCSHQ
;
A
#
# COMPACT_ATOMS: atom_id res chain seq x y z
N MET A 1 30.56 -13.17 34.45
CA MET A 1 29.78 -13.91 33.43
C MET A 1 28.98 -12.89 32.66
N ALA A 2 29.37 -12.62 31.40
CA ALA A 2 28.65 -11.68 30.56
C ALA A 2 27.26 -12.25 30.26
N ASN A 3 26.22 -11.47 30.57
CA ASN A 3 24.89 -11.71 30.03
C ASN A 3 25.01 -11.71 28.51
N GLN A 4 24.96 -12.89 27.88
CA GLN A 4 24.63 -13.00 26.47
C GLN A 4 23.25 -12.39 26.32
N ALA A 5 23.19 -11.12 25.91
CA ALA A 5 21.98 -10.50 25.43
C ALA A 5 21.46 -11.44 24.32
N LYS A 6 20.33 -12.10 24.57
CA LYS A 6 19.62 -12.83 23.53
C LYS A 6 19.51 -11.87 22.35
N SER A 7 20.12 -12.21 21.22
CA SER A 7 19.87 -11.51 19.96
C SER A 7 18.35 -11.40 19.83
N PRO A 8 17.76 -10.20 19.60
CA PRO A 8 16.33 -10.08 19.53
C PRO A 8 15.86 -10.86 18.29
N SER A 9 15.48 -12.12 18.47
CA SER A 9 14.89 -12.93 17.42
C SER A 9 13.50 -12.37 17.14
N TYR A 10 13.21 -12.06 15.88
CA TYR A 10 11.85 -11.77 15.44
C TYR A 10 11.15 -13.06 15.00
N GLU A 11 9.83 -13.07 15.00
CA GLU A 11 9.05 -14.28 14.73
C GLU A 11 8.78 -14.44 13.24
N ILE A 12 8.97 -15.66 12.76
CA ILE A 12 8.74 -16.05 11.38
C ILE A 12 8.05 -17.40 11.35
N VAL A 13 7.02 -17.52 10.52
CA VAL A 13 6.25 -18.75 10.36
C VAL A 13 6.15 -19.09 8.87
N PRO A 14 6.86 -20.14 8.41
CA PRO A 14 6.74 -20.61 7.03
C PRO A 14 5.55 -21.57 6.85
N PHE A 15 4.97 -21.56 5.65
CA PHE A 15 3.91 -22.47 5.20
C PHE A 15 4.19 -22.94 3.77
N GLY A 16 3.92 -24.23 3.48
CA GLY A 16 4.05 -24.80 2.13
C GLY A 16 5.47 -24.98 1.60
N LEU A 17 6.50 -24.92 2.46
CA LEU A 17 7.90 -25.11 2.05
C LEU A 17 8.28 -26.57 1.75
N ASP A 18 7.62 -27.52 2.41
CA ASP A 18 8.04 -28.93 2.46
C ASP A 18 7.97 -29.65 1.10
N HIS A 19 7.25 -29.07 0.13
CA HIS A 19 7.06 -29.64 -1.21
C HIS A 19 7.87 -28.93 -2.30
N ILE A 20 8.65 -27.93 -1.94
CA ILE A 20 9.38 -27.11 -2.91
C ILE A 20 10.76 -27.69 -3.15
N THR A 21 11.06 -27.96 -4.41
CA THR A 21 12.36 -28.45 -4.86
C THR A 21 13.33 -27.33 -5.25
N ASP A 22 12.87 -26.08 -5.30
CA ASP A 22 13.70 -24.91 -5.61
C ASP A 22 14.65 -24.59 -4.44
N GLN A 23 15.89 -25.04 -4.57
CA GLN A 23 16.94 -24.80 -3.58
C GLN A 23 17.25 -23.31 -3.38
N ARG A 24 17.08 -22.46 -4.41
CA ARG A 24 17.30 -21.01 -4.27
C ARG A 24 16.27 -20.40 -3.32
N LEU A 25 15.03 -20.90 -3.37
CA LEU A 25 13.96 -20.41 -2.51
C LEU A 25 14.15 -20.87 -1.05
N HIS A 26 14.58 -22.11 -0.83
CA HIS A 26 14.97 -22.59 0.50
C HIS A 26 16.09 -21.76 1.11
N ASN A 27 17.12 -21.44 0.32
CA ASN A 27 18.22 -20.59 0.77
C ASN A 27 17.72 -19.18 1.08
N LEU A 28 16.85 -18.61 0.25
CA LEU A 28 16.24 -17.31 0.51
C LEU A 28 15.50 -17.31 1.86
N PHE A 29 14.59 -18.25 2.10
CA PHE A 29 13.82 -18.30 3.35
C PHE A 29 14.74 -18.43 4.56
N ARG A 30 15.77 -19.27 4.48
CA ARG A 30 16.79 -19.38 5.52
C ARG A 30 17.48 -18.04 5.77
N ASP A 31 17.93 -17.35 4.73
CA ASP A 31 18.64 -16.08 4.86
C ASP A 31 17.74 -15.00 5.47
N LEU A 32 16.46 -14.96 5.06
CA LEU A 32 15.48 -14.06 5.65
C LEU A 32 15.34 -14.34 7.15
N MET A 33 15.32 -15.60 7.60
CA MET A 33 15.25 -15.93 9.03
C MET A 33 16.39 -15.40 9.90
N HIS A 34 17.50 -14.98 9.30
CA HIS A 34 18.68 -14.48 10.01
C HIS A 34 18.90 -12.98 9.85
N LEU A 35 17.95 -12.23 9.28
CA LEU A 35 18.04 -10.77 9.22
C LEU A 35 18.03 -10.15 10.63
N ASP A 36 18.62 -8.97 10.76
CA ASP A 36 18.49 -8.20 11.99
C ASP A 36 17.02 -7.83 12.24
N PRO A 37 16.56 -7.79 13.50
CA PRO A 37 15.20 -7.39 13.84
C PRO A 37 14.95 -5.90 13.56
N MET A 38 13.72 -5.54 13.16
CA MET A 38 13.31 -4.15 12.98
C MET A 38 13.37 -3.38 14.32
N ASP A 39 13.83 -2.12 14.27
CA ASP A 39 13.64 -1.19 15.39
C ASP A 39 12.22 -0.61 15.40
N LYS A 40 11.36 -1.21 16.21
CA LYS A 40 9.94 -0.83 16.35
C LYS A 40 9.72 0.50 17.07
N ASN A 41 10.74 1.02 17.76
CA ASN A 41 10.68 2.32 18.44
C ASN A 41 11.62 3.34 17.76
N GLY A 42 12.08 3.03 16.55
CA GLY A 42 13.01 3.86 15.81
C GLY A 42 12.39 5.16 15.29
N PRO A 43 13.18 5.97 14.55
CA PRO A 43 12.80 7.31 14.11
C PRO A 43 11.48 7.37 13.32
N MET A 44 11.20 6.36 12.50
CA MET A 44 9.96 6.30 11.71
C MET A 44 8.80 5.62 12.46
N SER A 45 8.89 5.41 13.77
CA SER A 45 7.72 5.04 14.59
C SER A 45 6.86 6.25 14.96
N GLY A 46 7.40 7.47 14.81
CA GLY A 46 6.75 8.75 15.15
C GLY A 46 6.75 9.75 13.98
N SER A 47 7.01 11.03 14.27
CA SER A 47 7.05 12.09 13.24
C SER A 47 8.28 11.95 12.33
N CYS A 48 8.05 11.90 11.02
CA CYS A 48 9.10 11.76 10.00
C CYS A 48 9.72 13.11 9.58
N GLY A 49 9.80 14.09 10.49
CA GLY A 49 10.23 15.46 10.15
C GLY A 49 11.64 15.53 9.56
N HIS A 50 12.61 14.80 10.13
CA HIS A 50 13.98 14.77 9.62
C HIS A 50 14.06 14.17 8.21
N GLN A 51 13.35 13.07 7.97
CA GLN A 51 13.32 12.39 6.67
C GLN A 51 12.60 13.23 5.62
N THR A 52 11.55 13.96 6.02
CA THR A 52 10.87 14.94 5.17
C THR A 52 11.84 16.04 4.74
N ASP A 53 12.55 16.65 5.69
CA ASP A 53 13.52 17.72 5.40
C ASP A 53 14.68 17.21 4.54
N GLN A 54 15.12 15.96 4.74
CA GLN A 54 16.13 15.31 3.92
C GLN A 54 15.64 15.11 2.47
N MET A 55 14.41 14.65 2.29
CA MET A 55 13.82 14.47 0.96
C MET A 55 13.60 15.81 0.26
N GLU A 56 13.07 16.83 0.95
CA GLU A 56 12.93 18.18 0.40
C GLU A 56 14.29 18.75 0.00
N LYS A 57 15.33 18.60 0.83
CA LYS A 57 16.69 19.04 0.52
C LYS A 57 17.26 18.32 -0.70
N PHE A 58 17.10 17.00 -0.77
CA PHE A 58 17.54 16.21 -1.91
C PHE A 58 16.89 16.68 -3.22
N LEU A 59 15.55 16.82 -3.22
CA LEU A 59 14.80 17.29 -4.38
C LEU A 59 15.18 18.73 -4.75
N SER A 60 15.43 19.59 -3.76
CA SER A 60 15.82 20.99 -3.97
C SER A 60 17.19 21.09 -4.63
N GLN A 61 18.17 20.35 -4.10
CA GLN A 61 19.54 20.38 -4.59
C GLN A 61 19.70 19.72 -5.96
N THR A 62 18.93 18.66 -6.22
CA THR A 62 19.07 17.86 -7.45
C THR A 62 18.19 18.38 -8.58
N PHE A 63 16.95 18.77 -8.28
CA PHE A 63 15.92 19.07 -9.28
C PHE A 63 15.35 20.50 -9.16
N GLY A 64 15.84 21.32 -8.22
CA GLY A 64 15.30 22.66 -8.00
C GLY A 64 13.85 22.64 -7.50
N PHE A 65 13.53 21.70 -6.61
CA PHE A 65 12.24 21.65 -5.94
C PHE A 65 11.90 22.94 -5.22
N ARG A 66 10.67 23.41 -5.41
CA ARG A 66 10.07 24.51 -4.63
C ARG A 66 8.57 24.33 -4.52
N ASN A 67 8.05 24.63 -3.33
CA ASN A 67 6.62 24.73 -3.09
C ASN A 67 6.04 25.94 -3.84
N ILE A 68 4.83 25.80 -4.35
CA ILE A 68 4.07 26.86 -5.00
C ILE A 68 3.21 27.54 -3.92
N PRO A 69 3.41 28.84 -3.63
CA PRO A 69 2.69 29.52 -2.57
C PRO A 69 1.17 29.53 -2.79
N GLY A 70 0.41 29.15 -1.76
CA GLY A 70 -1.06 29.18 -1.79
C GLY A 70 -1.73 28.05 -2.59
N GLU A 71 -0.96 27.19 -3.25
CA GLU A 71 -1.47 26.04 -3.99
C GLU A 71 -1.29 24.75 -3.20
N TYR A 72 -2.29 23.87 -3.31
CA TYR A 72 -2.32 22.57 -2.65
C TYR A 72 -2.66 21.50 -3.68
N ILE A 73 -1.96 20.36 -3.63
CA ILE A 73 -2.36 19.17 -4.40
C ILE A 73 -3.63 18.61 -3.78
N VAL A 74 -3.59 18.46 -2.46
CA VAL A 74 -4.70 18.12 -1.58
C VAL A 74 -4.56 18.91 -0.28
N GLN A 75 -5.63 19.03 0.50
CA GLN A 75 -5.59 19.79 1.74
C GLN A 75 -4.51 19.25 2.69
N GLY A 76 -3.52 20.08 3.03
CA GLY A 76 -2.38 19.71 3.88
C GLY A 76 -1.06 19.53 3.13
N VAL A 77 -1.08 19.30 1.81
CA VAL A 77 0.13 19.13 1.00
C VAL A 77 0.26 20.24 -0.02
N ARG A 78 1.38 20.95 0.07
CA ARG A 78 1.68 22.08 -0.80
C ARG A 78 1.91 21.56 -2.21
N SER A 79 1.30 22.22 -3.19
CA SER A 79 1.71 22.01 -4.58
C SER A 79 3.16 22.41 -4.74
N PHE A 80 3.86 21.74 -5.65
CA PHE A 80 5.28 21.96 -5.88
C PHE A 80 5.62 21.81 -7.35
N LYS A 81 6.79 22.34 -7.70
CA LYS A 81 7.39 22.13 -9.01
C LYS A 81 8.88 21.89 -8.88
N LEU A 82 9.43 21.27 -9.91
CA LEU A 82 10.87 21.10 -10.10
C LEU A 82 11.32 22.08 -11.18
N ASP A 83 12.35 22.88 -10.91
CA ASP A 83 12.93 23.78 -11.91
C ASP A 83 13.65 23.01 -13.03
N ASN A 84 14.13 21.79 -12.72
CA ASN A 84 14.70 20.87 -13.69
C ASN A 84 13.93 19.55 -13.69
N SER A 85 13.36 19.19 -14.83
CA SER A 85 12.82 17.84 -15.04
C SER A 85 13.94 16.79 -14.98
N VAL A 86 13.62 15.55 -14.63
CA VAL A 86 14.60 14.45 -14.70
C VAL A 86 15.19 14.35 -16.11
N SER A 87 14.34 14.48 -17.14
CA SER A 87 14.72 14.40 -18.56
C SER A 87 15.61 15.54 -19.06
N SER A 88 15.70 16.66 -18.33
CA SER A 88 16.57 17.78 -18.73
C SER A 88 18.00 17.64 -18.21
N LEU A 89 18.26 16.71 -17.29
CA LEU A 89 19.60 16.41 -16.81
C LEU A 89 20.32 15.44 -17.75
N LYS A 90 21.65 15.47 -17.79
CA LYS A 90 22.43 14.54 -18.63
C LYS A 90 22.30 13.11 -18.09
N PRO A 91 22.02 12.09 -18.93
CA PRO A 91 21.78 10.71 -18.49
C PRO A 91 22.88 10.11 -17.61
N GLU A 92 24.14 10.44 -17.87
CA GLU A 92 25.33 9.99 -17.15
C GLU A 92 25.57 10.69 -15.81
N THR A 93 24.77 11.70 -15.47
CA THR A 93 24.90 12.42 -14.20
C THR A 93 24.60 11.49 -13.03
N GLU A 94 25.56 11.38 -12.11
CA GLU A 94 25.39 10.68 -10.84
C GLU A 94 24.67 11.57 -9.83
N ILE A 95 23.64 11.00 -9.20
CA ILE A 95 22.82 11.58 -8.16
C ILE A 95 22.98 10.72 -6.90
N ARG A 96 23.03 11.36 -5.73
CA ARG A 96 23.19 10.68 -4.44
C ARG A 96 22.12 11.11 -3.44
N PHE A 97 21.57 10.13 -2.72
CA PHE A 97 20.67 10.34 -1.60
C PHE A 97 21.22 9.69 -0.32
N PRO A 98 21.32 10.42 0.81
CA PRO A 98 21.30 11.87 0.90
C PRO A 98 22.42 12.50 0.07
N SER A 99 22.23 13.77 -0.30
CA SER A 99 23.22 14.52 -1.07
C SER A 99 24.47 14.80 -0.22
N ASN A 100 25.65 14.71 -0.84
CA ASN A 100 26.95 15.06 -0.24
C ASN A 100 27.36 14.22 0.98
N THR A 101 26.95 12.95 1.05
CA THR A 101 27.37 12.01 2.11
C THR A 101 28.10 10.79 1.54
N THR A 102 29.07 10.26 2.30
CA THR A 102 29.78 9.01 1.97
C THR A 102 28.87 7.80 2.11
N ASN A 103 28.00 7.79 3.12
CA ASN A 103 26.91 6.83 3.25
C ASN A 103 25.71 7.33 2.44
N SER A 104 25.66 6.95 1.17
CA SER A 104 24.60 7.34 0.24
C SER A 104 24.17 6.20 -0.68
N PHE A 105 22.96 6.33 -1.18
CA PHE A 105 22.43 5.60 -2.31
C PHE A 105 22.77 6.37 -3.59
N ALA A 106 23.69 5.84 -4.40
CA ALA A 106 24.02 6.42 -5.70
C ALA A 106 23.02 5.96 -6.78
N MET A 107 22.72 6.81 -7.75
CA MET A 107 21.90 6.48 -8.94
C MET A 107 22.30 7.38 -10.10
N SER A 108 22.11 6.93 -11.34
CA SER A 108 22.25 7.80 -12.51
C SER A 108 20.90 8.37 -12.95
N VAL A 109 20.92 9.51 -13.63
CA VAL A 109 19.71 10.07 -14.28
C VAL A 109 19.10 9.04 -15.24
N GLN A 110 19.92 8.30 -15.99
CA GLN A 110 19.46 7.26 -16.90
C GLN A 110 18.68 6.15 -16.17
N GLU A 111 19.13 5.75 -14.98
CA GLU A 111 18.40 4.79 -14.15
C GLU A 111 17.04 5.34 -13.73
N ILE A 112 16.97 6.59 -13.25
CA ILE A 112 15.70 7.22 -12.86
C ILE A 112 14.73 7.26 -14.05
N MET A 113 15.20 7.65 -15.24
CA MET A 113 14.37 7.66 -16.46
C MET A 113 13.86 6.25 -16.83
N ASN A 114 14.68 5.22 -16.65
CA ASN A 114 14.27 3.84 -16.89
C ASN A 114 13.22 3.37 -15.87
N TRP A 115 13.39 3.76 -14.59
CA TRP A 115 12.40 3.50 -13.56
C TRP A 115 11.09 4.23 -13.82
N GLN A 116 11.13 5.49 -14.26
CA GLN A 116 9.94 6.24 -14.67
C GLN A 116 9.17 5.56 -15.81
N ARG A 117 9.86 5.09 -16.84
CA ARG A 117 9.27 4.36 -17.99
C ARG A 117 8.69 3.00 -17.64
N SER A 118 9.06 2.43 -16.49
CA SER A 118 8.53 1.16 -16.01
C SER A 118 7.15 1.29 -15.35
N TYR A 119 6.62 2.52 -15.20
CA TYR A 119 5.32 2.76 -14.59
C TYR A 119 4.18 2.13 -15.38
N ARG A 120 3.33 1.36 -14.70
CA ARG A 120 2.13 0.72 -15.25
C ARG A 120 0.97 0.83 -14.26
N VAL A 121 -0.25 0.83 -14.80
CA VAL A 121 -1.49 0.83 -14.03
C VAL A 121 -2.32 -0.37 -14.47
N TYR A 122 -2.75 -1.19 -13.52
CA TYR A 122 -3.67 -2.30 -13.72
C TYR A 122 -4.95 -2.00 -12.97
N ALA A 123 -6.11 -2.11 -13.62
CA ALA A 123 -7.39 -1.85 -12.97
C ALA A 123 -8.44 -2.89 -13.37
N ASP A 124 -9.37 -3.17 -12.47
CA ASP A 124 -10.44 -4.14 -12.74
C ASP A 124 -11.55 -3.52 -13.60
N ASN A 125 -11.66 -3.98 -14.84
CA ASN A 125 -12.65 -3.56 -15.82
C ASN A 125 -14.09 -3.93 -15.43
N ASN A 126 -14.28 -4.85 -14.48
CA ASN A 126 -15.60 -5.23 -13.97
C ASN A 126 -16.15 -4.25 -12.93
N ILE A 127 -15.42 -3.19 -12.58
CA ILE A 127 -15.91 -2.11 -11.70
C ILE A 127 -16.61 -1.05 -12.55
N ARG A 128 -17.87 -0.74 -12.21
CA ARG A 128 -18.65 0.26 -12.94
C ARG A 128 -17.94 1.62 -12.95
N GLY A 129 -17.78 2.20 -14.14
CA GLY A 129 -17.11 3.49 -14.33
C GLY A 129 -15.58 3.41 -14.38
N MET A 130 -14.98 2.21 -14.28
CA MET A 130 -13.54 2.02 -14.45
C MET A 130 -13.16 2.16 -15.93
N ASN A 131 -12.53 3.28 -16.29
CA ASN A 131 -12.05 3.53 -17.64
C ASN A 131 -10.77 4.39 -17.62
N LYS A 132 -10.11 4.54 -18.77
CA LYS A 132 -8.84 5.29 -18.88
C LYS A 132 -8.97 6.77 -18.48
N GLU A 133 -10.12 7.39 -18.76
CA GLU A 133 -10.38 8.78 -18.40
C GLU A 133 -10.47 8.96 -16.88
N PHE A 134 -11.22 8.08 -16.20
CA PHE A 134 -11.29 8.02 -14.75
C PHE A 134 -9.89 7.84 -14.15
N LEU A 135 -9.13 6.83 -14.63
CA LEU A 135 -7.76 6.59 -14.15
C LEU A 135 -6.89 7.83 -14.30
N LYS A 136 -6.91 8.48 -15.47
CA LYS A 136 -6.11 9.69 -15.70
C LYS A 136 -6.46 10.82 -14.74
N ARG A 137 -7.76 11.07 -14.49
CA ARG A 137 -8.20 12.11 -13.53
C ARG A 137 -7.82 11.74 -12.10
N ALA A 138 -8.09 10.51 -11.68
CA ALA A 138 -7.80 10.05 -10.33
C ALA A 138 -6.30 10.11 -10.02
N LEU A 139 -5.43 9.69 -10.95
CA LEU A 139 -3.97 9.76 -10.76
C LEU A 139 -3.41 11.20 -10.69
N GLN A 140 -4.20 12.19 -11.08
CA GLN A 140 -3.90 13.62 -10.89
C GLN A 140 -4.43 14.18 -9.56
N GLY A 141 -5.05 13.36 -8.70
CA GLY A 141 -5.72 13.83 -7.49
C GLY A 141 -7.04 14.54 -7.77
N LYS A 142 -7.67 14.26 -8.92
CA LYS A 142 -8.96 14.86 -9.34
C LYS A 142 -10.11 13.86 -9.24
N SER A 143 -9.99 12.85 -8.39
CA SER A 143 -11.09 11.97 -8.04
C SER A 143 -11.97 12.59 -6.96
N GLU A 144 -13.28 12.45 -7.10
CA GLU A 144 -14.25 12.88 -6.10
C GLU A 144 -14.32 11.94 -4.89
N ASP A 145 -14.86 12.44 -3.78
CA ASP A 145 -15.20 11.65 -2.59
C ASP A 145 -16.23 10.55 -2.94
N GLY A 146 -16.27 9.48 -2.15
CA GLY A 146 -17.29 8.44 -2.25
C GLY A 146 -17.04 7.47 -3.40
N GLU A 147 -17.80 7.58 -4.48
CA GLU A 147 -17.79 6.55 -5.54
C GLU A 147 -16.45 6.49 -6.29
N GLU A 148 -15.86 7.63 -6.64
CA GLU A 148 -14.56 7.66 -7.33
C GLU A 148 -13.43 7.17 -6.42
N ALA A 149 -13.41 7.60 -5.15
CA ALA A 149 -12.51 7.07 -4.11
C ALA A 149 -12.64 5.55 -3.92
N PHE A 150 -13.88 5.03 -3.93
CA PHE A 150 -14.16 3.60 -3.81
C PHE A 150 -13.63 2.80 -5.02
N ARG A 151 -13.74 3.34 -6.24
CA ARG A 151 -13.19 2.67 -7.43
C ARG A 151 -11.67 2.46 -7.34
N MET A 152 -10.94 3.38 -6.70
CA MET A 152 -9.49 3.30 -6.55
C MET A 152 -9.00 2.08 -5.76
N LYS A 153 -9.86 1.43 -4.96
CA LYS A 153 -9.50 0.18 -4.26
C LYS A 153 -9.18 -0.95 -5.25
N PHE A 154 -9.68 -0.86 -6.48
CA PHE A 154 -9.49 -1.83 -7.55
C PHE A 154 -8.55 -1.32 -8.65
N VAL A 155 -7.57 -0.49 -8.24
CA VAL A 155 -6.50 0.04 -9.09
C VAL A 155 -5.16 -0.28 -8.45
N VAL A 156 -4.24 -0.79 -9.26
CA VAL A 156 -2.88 -1.16 -8.88
C VAL A 156 -1.90 -0.35 -9.71
N ARG A 157 -1.03 0.42 -9.05
CA ARG A 157 0.03 1.19 -9.70
C ARG A 157 1.36 0.51 -9.42
N ILE A 158 2.17 0.21 -10.42
CA ILE A 158 3.44 -0.51 -10.26
C ILE A 158 4.55 0.18 -11.04
N SER A 159 5.73 0.28 -10.43
CA SER A 159 6.95 0.72 -11.10
C SER A 159 8.15 0.06 -10.46
N THR A 160 9.25 -0.07 -11.21
CA THR A 160 10.56 -0.30 -10.61
C THR A 160 10.89 0.87 -9.69
N CYS A 161 11.15 0.58 -8.42
CA CYS A 161 11.25 1.58 -7.37
C CYS A 161 12.23 1.12 -6.29
N PRO A 162 13.51 1.47 -6.43
CA PRO A 162 14.50 1.30 -5.38
C PRO A 162 14.11 1.87 -4.01
N ILE A 163 14.61 1.19 -2.97
CA ILE A 163 14.51 1.61 -1.58
C ILE A 163 15.80 2.33 -1.18
N LEU A 164 15.66 3.55 -0.68
CA LEU A 164 16.74 4.45 -0.29
C LEU A 164 17.16 4.26 1.18
N MET A 165 16.19 3.95 2.05
CA MET A 165 16.41 3.72 3.48
C MET A 165 15.41 2.72 4.05
N GLU A 166 15.78 2.05 5.14
CA GLU A 166 14.89 1.16 5.90
C GLU A 166 13.89 1.97 6.76
N PHE A 167 12.86 1.31 7.30
CA PHE A 167 11.89 1.99 8.18
C PHE A 167 12.49 2.42 9.53
N ASP A 168 13.70 2.00 9.88
CA ASP A 168 14.44 2.56 11.01
C ASP A 168 15.29 3.79 10.63
N ALA A 169 15.05 4.36 9.43
CA ALA A 169 15.74 5.49 8.83
C ALA A 169 17.23 5.27 8.52
N LYS A 170 17.70 4.02 8.49
CA LYS A 170 19.06 3.70 8.02
C LYS A 170 19.13 3.75 6.51
N ILE A 171 20.02 4.59 5.99
CA ILE A 171 20.31 4.67 4.55
C ILE A 171 20.87 3.33 4.05
N ILE A 172 20.34 2.85 2.93
CA ILE A 172 20.86 1.67 2.25
C ILE A 172 21.94 2.12 1.28
N CYS A 173 23.20 1.97 1.69
CA CYS A 173 24.32 2.32 0.83
C CYS A 173 24.30 1.48 -0.47
N ARG A 174 24.51 2.15 -1.61
CA ARG A 174 24.47 1.54 -2.93
C ARG A 174 25.46 2.21 -3.87
N ASN A 175 26.21 1.40 -4.61
CA ASN A 175 27.11 1.84 -5.67
C ASN A 175 26.45 1.65 -7.05
N LEU A 176 26.85 2.43 -8.06
CA LEU A 176 26.25 2.38 -9.41
C LEU A 176 26.38 1.01 -10.12
N ASN A 177 27.35 0.18 -9.73
CA ASN A 177 27.52 -1.17 -10.27
C ASN A 177 26.55 -2.19 -9.64
N ASP A 178 25.88 -1.85 -8.54
CA ASP A 178 24.88 -2.71 -7.90
C ASP A 178 23.60 -2.74 -8.74
N ASN A 179 23.18 -3.93 -9.16
CA ASN A 179 22.00 -4.10 -10.01
C ASN A 179 20.72 -4.52 -9.23
N TRP A 180 20.84 -4.84 -7.94
CA TRP A 180 19.68 -5.22 -7.12
C TRP A 180 18.55 -4.16 -7.09
N PRO A 181 18.80 -2.84 -7.19
CA PRO A 181 17.71 -1.85 -7.18
C PRO A 181 16.72 -2.01 -8.34
N ASN A 182 17.20 -2.49 -9.49
CA ASN A 182 16.40 -2.70 -10.70
C ASN A 182 15.43 -3.88 -10.59
N ARG A 183 15.53 -4.67 -9.51
CA ARG A 183 14.70 -5.85 -9.25
C ARG A 183 13.54 -5.57 -8.30
N ILE A 184 13.45 -4.36 -7.75
CA ILE A 184 12.42 -3.98 -6.78
C ILE A 184 11.30 -3.25 -7.50
N LYS A 185 10.07 -3.76 -7.35
CA LYS A 185 8.84 -3.14 -7.81
C LYS A 185 8.08 -2.59 -6.60
N LEU A 186 7.75 -1.30 -6.59
CA LEU A 186 6.80 -0.77 -5.59
C LEU A 186 5.40 -0.83 -6.20
N VAL A 187 4.46 -1.39 -5.45
CA VAL A 187 3.10 -1.60 -5.92
C VAL A 187 2.11 -0.93 -5.00
N SER A 188 1.49 0.13 -5.49
CA SER A 188 0.60 0.98 -4.72
C SER A 188 -0.85 0.58 -4.97
N VAL A 189 -1.54 0.18 -3.89
CA VAL A 189 -2.95 -0.25 -3.92
C VAL A 189 -3.68 0.40 -2.77
N THR A 190 -4.83 0.98 -3.04
CA THR A 190 -5.65 1.60 -2.00
C THR A 190 -6.35 0.54 -1.14
N GLY A 191 -6.35 0.72 0.18
CA GLY A 191 -7.08 -0.17 1.10
C GLY A 191 -8.55 0.22 1.30
N ILE A 192 -9.38 -0.73 1.77
CA ILE A 192 -10.73 -0.40 2.27
C ILE A 192 -10.54 0.44 3.55
N ASP A 193 -10.96 1.71 3.52
CA ASP A 193 -10.75 2.61 4.64
C ASP A 193 -12.01 2.71 5.50
N PHE A 194 -11.92 2.10 6.68
CA PHE A 194 -12.97 2.18 7.66
C PHE A 194 -12.85 3.42 8.55
N ALA A 195 -11.77 4.22 8.48
CA ALA A 195 -11.48 5.35 9.38
C ALA A 195 -12.58 6.40 9.51
N GLY A 196 -13.62 6.30 8.69
CA GLY A 196 -14.80 7.13 8.76
C GLY A 196 -14.49 8.53 8.29
N ARG A 197 -13.95 8.66 7.08
CA ARG A 197 -13.67 9.96 6.46
C ARG A 197 -14.66 10.21 5.33
N LYS A 198 -14.99 11.48 5.10
CA LYS A 198 -15.88 11.90 4.00
C LYS A 198 -15.45 11.32 2.66
N HIS A 199 -14.14 11.30 2.40
CA HIS A 199 -13.59 10.75 1.17
C HIS A 199 -13.95 9.27 0.95
N ASP A 200 -13.93 8.47 2.02
CA ASP A 200 -14.19 7.03 2.00
C ASP A 200 -15.63 6.67 2.44
N VAL A 201 -16.58 7.60 2.28
CA VAL A 201 -17.99 7.35 2.65
C VAL A 201 -18.55 6.09 1.98
N GLY A 202 -18.09 5.78 0.76
CA GLY A 202 -18.48 4.58 0.02
C GLY A 202 -18.13 3.28 0.75
N ASP A 203 -16.96 3.22 1.41
CA ASP A 203 -16.53 2.06 2.17
C ASP A 203 -17.48 1.82 3.36
N ILE A 204 -17.88 2.88 4.07
CA ILE A 204 -18.81 2.79 5.19
C ILE A 204 -20.19 2.30 4.73
N LEU A 205 -20.75 2.95 3.71
CA LEU A 205 -22.10 2.65 3.24
C LEU A 205 -22.21 1.24 2.64
N TYR A 206 -21.15 0.73 2.02
CA TYR A 206 -21.16 -0.56 1.35
C TYR A 206 -20.85 -1.74 2.28
N TYR A 207 -19.88 -1.56 3.18
CA TYR A 207 -19.34 -2.66 3.99
C TYR A 207 -19.89 -2.72 5.41
N VAL A 208 -20.40 -1.63 5.99
CA VAL A 208 -20.90 -1.60 7.38
C VAL A 208 -22.43 -1.66 7.39
N SER A 209 -23.00 -2.80 7.76
CA SER A 209 -24.44 -3.06 7.63
C SER A 209 -25.33 -2.27 8.59
N ASN A 210 -24.77 -1.80 9.71
CA ASN A 210 -25.48 -0.97 10.68
C ASN A 210 -24.87 0.43 10.80
N TRP A 211 -24.28 0.96 9.73
CA TRP A 211 -23.58 2.25 9.76
C TRP A 211 -24.44 3.40 10.33
N ARG A 212 -25.77 3.39 10.11
CA ARG A 212 -26.69 4.40 10.66
C ARG A 212 -26.76 4.42 12.19
N GLU A 213 -26.53 3.27 12.83
CA GLU A 213 -26.46 3.15 14.29
C GLU A 213 -25.08 3.62 14.78
N VAL A 214 -24.04 3.32 14.01
CA VAL A 214 -22.64 3.59 14.36
C VAL A 214 -22.29 5.08 14.27
N PHE A 215 -22.84 5.81 13.30
CA PHE A 215 -22.51 7.21 13.03
C PHE A 215 -23.70 8.15 13.27
N GLN A 216 -23.41 9.38 13.70
CA GLN A 216 -24.43 10.44 13.64
C GLN A 216 -24.80 10.73 12.20
N ILE A 217 -26.07 11.05 11.97
CA ILE A 217 -26.60 11.27 10.62
C ILE A 217 -26.86 12.76 10.41
N ASP A 218 -26.37 13.29 9.29
CA ASP A 218 -26.76 14.61 8.83
C ASP A 218 -28.23 14.57 8.36
N PRO A 219 -29.14 15.38 8.95
CA PRO A 219 -30.55 15.36 8.58
C PRO A 219 -30.82 15.77 7.12
N GLN A 220 -29.92 16.54 6.49
CA GLN A 220 -30.07 17.00 5.11
C GLN A 220 -29.61 15.95 4.11
N SER A 221 -28.35 15.52 4.19
CA SER A 221 -27.78 14.55 3.25
C SER A 221 -28.20 13.11 3.52
N ARG A 222 -28.69 12.81 4.74
CA ARG A 222 -28.95 11.45 5.24
C ARG A 222 -27.72 10.55 5.28
N LEU A 223 -26.52 11.13 5.19
CA LEU A 223 -25.22 10.46 5.26
C LEU A 223 -24.58 10.64 6.66
N PRO A 224 -23.46 9.93 6.97
CA PRO A 224 -22.71 10.20 8.19
C PRO A 224 -22.33 11.68 8.32
N LEU A 225 -22.61 12.27 9.48
CA LEU A 225 -22.29 13.65 9.79
C LEU A 225 -20.78 13.85 9.83
N VAL A 226 -20.29 14.84 9.08
CA VAL A 226 -18.86 15.18 8.99
C VAL A 226 -18.52 16.30 9.99
N TYR A 227 -17.68 16.01 10.97
CA TYR A 227 -17.13 16.98 11.92
C TYR A 227 -15.76 17.46 11.41
N ASN A 228 -15.51 18.78 11.44
CA ASN A 228 -14.28 19.41 10.92
C ASN A 228 -14.03 19.25 9.41
N GLY A 229 -15.06 18.93 8.62
CA GLY A 229 -14.96 18.82 7.16
C GLY A 229 -14.25 17.56 6.65
N ARG A 230 -13.82 16.65 7.55
CA ARG A 230 -13.08 15.44 7.18
C ARG A 230 -13.64 14.15 7.78
N ASP A 231 -13.79 14.10 9.10
CA ASP A 231 -14.04 12.84 9.83
C ASP A 231 -15.53 12.70 10.20
N PHE A 232 -16.06 11.48 10.20
CA PHE A 232 -17.41 11.16 10.62
C PHE A 232 -17.50 11.12 12.14
N TYR A 233 -18.62 11.60 12.65
CA TYR A 233 -18.89 11.54 14.08
C TYR A 233 -19.48 10.16 14.46
N VAL A 234 -18.72 9.39 15.25
CA VAL A 234 -19.18 8.10 15.80
C VAL A 234 -20.10 8.37 16.99
N ASN A 235 -21.19 7.62 17.07
CA ASN A 235 -22.07 7.68 18.24
C ASN A 235 -21.39 7.03 19.45
N VAL A 236 -21.09 7.83 20.47
CA VAL A 236 -20.27 7.45 21.64
C VAL A 236 -20.88 6.33 22.52
N ASN A 237 -22.21 6.12 22.44
CA ASN A 237 -22.96 5.16 23.26
C ASN A 237 -23.61 4.01 22.45
N GLU A 238 -23.30 3.89 21.17
CA GLU A 238 -24.02 3.04 20.21
C GLU A 238 -23.26 1.76 19.86
N PRO A 239 -23.89 0.76 19.20
CA PRO A 239 -23.29 -0.56 19.02
C PRO A 239 -22.04 -0.53 18.12
N ARG A 240 -21.16 -1.52 18.34
CA ARG A 240 -20.04 -1.80 17.44
C ARG A 240 -20.54 -2.06 16.01
N GLY A 241 -19.69 -1.72 15.05
CA GLY A 241 -19.95 -1.96 13.63
C GLY A 241 -20.19 -3.45 13.33
N LYS A 242 -21.10 -3.70 12.38
CA LYS A 242 -21.38 -5.00 11.79
C LYS A 242 -21.01 -4.95 10.32
N LEU A 243 -20.31 -5.97 9.84
CA LEU A 243 -19.86 -6.04 8.45
C LEU A 243 -20.83 -6.83 7.58
N HIS A 244 -21.05 -6.37 6.36
CA HIS A 244 -21.44 -7.23 5.24
C HIS A 244 -20.24 -8.12 4.86
N LYS A 245 -20.06 -9.22 5.60
CA LYS A 245 -18.86 -10.06 5.51
C LYS A 245 -18.55 -10.57 4.09
N GLU A 246 -19.59 -10.96 3.36
CA GLU A 246 -19.45 -11.44 1.98
C GLU A 246 -18.92 -10.35 1.06
N ARG A 247 -19.51 -9.14 1.09
CA ARG A 247 -19.04 -7.98 0.31
C ARG A 247 -17.58 -7.64 0.59
N VAL A 248 -17.20 -7.62 1.87
CA VAL A 248 -15.82 -7.37 2.29
C VAL A 248 -14.90 -8.46 1.77
N GLN A 249 -15.25 -9.74 1.96
CA GLN A 249 -14.43 -10.86 1.53
C GLN A 249 -14.24 -10.88 0.00
N ASP A 250 -15.31 -10.67 -0.77
CA ASP A 250 -15.27 -10.67 -2.23
C ASP A 250 -14.40 -9.52 -2.76
N SER A 251 -14.53 -8.33 -2.17
CA SER A 251 -13.73 -7.18 -2.56
C SER A 251 -12.25 -7.39 -2.23
N LEU A 252 -11.94 -7.92 -1.04
CA LEU A 252 -10.57 -8.27 -0.66
C LEU A 252 -9.99 -9.33 -1.60
N MET A 253 -10.72 -10.39 -1.92
CA MET A 253 -10.26 -11.42 -2.87
C MET A 253 -9.99 -10.83 -4.26
N ARG A 254 -10.87 -9.94 -4.74
CA ARG A 254 -10.70 -9.23 -6.01
C ARG A 254 -9.46 -8.33 -6.01
N MET A 255 -9.22 -7.59 -4.93
CA MET A 255 -8.02 -6.77 -4.75
C MET A 255 -6.75 -7.62 -4.75
N VAL A 256 -6.74 -8.75 -4.03
CA VAL A 256 -5.61 -9.69 -4.00
C VAL A 256 -5.34 -10.26 -5.39
N ARG A 257 -6.38 -10.71 -6.11
CA ARG A 257 -6.25 -11.23 -7.49
C ARG A 257 -5.64 -10.19 -8.42
N LEU A 258 -6.19 -8.98 -8.43
CA LEU A 258 -5.68 -7.89 -9.27
C LEU A 258 -4.21 -7.58 -8.96
N ARG A 259 -3.86 -7.51 -7.66
CA ARG A 259 -2.49 -7.28 -7.18
C ARG A 259 -1.51 -8.36 -7.64
N LEU A 260 -1.87 -9.63 -7.48
CA LEU A 260 -1.01 -10.75 -7.86
C LEU A 260 -0.90 -10.90 -9.38
N GLN A 261 -1.97 -10.67 -10.12
CA GLN A 261 -1.93 -10.65 -11.59
C GLN A 261 -1.05 -9.53 -12.14
N ALA A 262 -1.15 -8.32 -11.57
CA ALA A 262 -0.26 -7.22 -11.92
C ALA A 262 1.21 -7.57 -11.62
N CYS A 263 1.49 -8.18 -10.47
CA CYS A 263 2.82 -8.71 -10.14
C CYS A 263 3.33 -9.72 -11.17
N ASP A 264 2.49 -10.69 -11.51
CA ASP A 264 2.84 -11.77 -12.43
C ASP A 264 3.12 -11.22 -13.83
N ALA A 265 2.30 -10.28 -14.30
CA ALA A 265 2.49 -9.58 -15.58
C ALA A 265 3.82 -8.81 -15.64
N GLU A 266 4.26 -8.26 -14.50
CA GLU A 266 5.52 -7.53 -14.36
C GLU A 266 6.73 -8.44 -14.06
N GLY A 267 6.56 -9.77 -14.11
CA GLY A 267 7.63 -10.75 -13.93
C GLY A 267 8.11 -10.88 -12.47
N VAL A 268 7.31 -10.45 -11.50
CA VAL A 268 7.65 -10.56 -10.08
C VAL A 268 7.69 -12.02 -9.66
N GLN A 269 8.75 -12.39 -8.95
CA GLN A 269 8.99 -13.75 -8.47
C GLN A 269 8.66 -13.89 -6.98
N VAL A 270 8.88 -12.85 -6.19
CA VAL A 270 8.58 -12.85 -4.75
C VAL A 270 7.74 -11.63 -4.42
N VAL A 271 6.58 -11.85 -3.81
CA VAL A 271 5.66 -10.77 -3.44
C VAL A 271 5.78 -10.51 -1.95
N VAL A 272 6.13 -9.29 -1.55
CA VAL A 272 6.12 -8.82 -0.15
C VAL A 272 4.84 -8.00 0.08
N GLU A 273 4.02 -8.46 1.01
CA GLU A 273 2.69 -7.94 1.33
C GLU A 273 2.59 -7.55 2.81
N THR A 274 1.78 -6.54 3.15
CA THR A 274 1.57 -6.08 4.55
C THR A 274 0.11 -6.25 5.00
N GLY A 275 -0.65 -7.05 4.26
CA GLY A 275 -2.09 -7.27 4.43
C GLY A 275 -2.93 -6.36 3.54
N ILE A 276 -3.46 -6.92 2.46
CA ILE A 276 -4.25 -6.16 1.48
C ILE A 276 -5.59 -5.72 2.08
N GLY A 277 -5.95 -4.46 1.82
CA GLY A 277 -7.26 -3.92 2.17
C GLY A 277 -7.47 -3.61 3.64
N LEU A 278 -6.40 -3.54 4.45
CA LEU A 278 -6.51 -3.26 5.89
C LEU A 278 -6.72 -1.78 6.24
N GLY A 279 -6.58 -0.86 5.28
CA GLY A 279 -6.84 0.57 5.44
C GLY A 279 -6.19 1.19 6.68
N VAL A 280 -6.71 2.33 7.13
CA VAL A 280 -6.26 2.95 8.38
C VAL A 280 -6.95 2.25 9.56
N PHE A 281 -6.15 1.48 10.32
CA PHE A 281 -6.54 0.76 11.55
C PHE A 281 -7.58 -0.36 11.41
N ALA A 282 -7.91 -0.83 10.21
CA ALA A 282 -8.87 -1.91 9.97
C ALA A 282 -10.26 -1.70 10.63
N GLY A 283 -10.65 -0.46 10.95
CA GLY A 283 -11.92 -0.17 11.62
C GLY A 283 -11.91 -0.35 13.14
N ASN A 284 -10.75 -0.22 13.79
CA ASN A 284 -10.61 -0.31 15.25
C ASN A 284 -11.57 0.65 16.01
N HIS A 285 -11.73 1.88 15.53
CA HIS A 285 -12.59 2.90 16.15
C HIS A 285 -14.09 2.54 16.13
N ILE A 286 -14.52 1.59 15.28
CA ILE A 286 -15.89 1.03 15.29
C ILE A 286 -15.92 -0.45 15.70
N GLY A 287 -14.80 -1.00 16.20
CA GLY A 287 -14.72 -2.34 16.80
C GLY A 287 -14.86 -3.51 15.84
N ILE A 288 -14.44 -3.37 14.58
CA ILE A 288 -14.49 -4.44 13.55
C ILE A 288 -13.12 -4.99 13.12
N ASP A 289 -12.03 -4.43 13.66
CA ASP A 289 -10.65 -4.67 13.28
C ASP A 289 -10.22 -6.15 13.27
N ALA A 290 -10.55 -6.89 14.32
CA ALA A 290 -10.24 -8.32 14.36
C ALA A 290 -10.91 -9.11 13.22
N LYS A 291 -12.15 -8.73 12.83
CA LYS A 291 -12.87 -9.39 11.75
C LYS A 291 -12.29 -9.02 10.38
N VAL A 292 -11.95 -7.74 10.17
CA VAL A 292 -11.33 -7.28 8.91
C VAL A 292 -9.98 -7.95 8.68
N ARG A 293 -9.13 -8.04 9.72
CA ARG A 293 -7.83 -8.73 9.65
C ARG A 293 -7.98 -10.21 9.26
N ALA A 294 -8.92 -10.91 9.89
CA ALA A 294 -9.21 -12.32 9.56
C ALA A 294 -9.73 -12.49 8.13
N LEU A 295 -10.61 -11.58 7.67
CA LEU A 295 -11.11 -11.61 6.29
C LEU A 295 -10.00 -11.33 5.26
N SER A 296 -9.08 -10.40 5.53
CA SER A 296 -7.92 -10.14 4.67
C SER A 296 -6.99 -11.36 4.58
N ALA A 297 -6.65 -11.97 5.72
CA ALA A 297 -5.87 -13.20 5.76
C ALA A 297 -6.53 -14.32 4.95
N LYS A 298 -7.83 -14.53 5.16
CA LYS A 298 -8.63 -15.53 4.45
C LYS A 298 -8.71 -15.25 2.94
N ALA A 299 -8.82 -13.99 2.53
CA ALA A 299 -8.85 -13.61 1.13
C ALA A 299 -7.53 -13.97 0.42
N ILE A 300 -6.39 -13.62 1.01
CA ILE A 300 -5.07 -14.01 0.48
C ILE A 300 -4.95 -15.53 0.39
N LEU A 301 -5.27 -16.23 1.48
CA LEU A 301 -5.23 -17.68 1.53
C LEU A 301 -6.08 -18.32 0.42
N THR A 302 -7.33 -17.87 0.28
CA THR A 302 -8.28 -18.40 -0.71
C THR A 302 -7.78 -18.18 -2.15
N VAL A 303 -7.22 -17.00 -2.44
CA VAL A 303 -6.66 -16.70 -3.76
C VAL A 303 -5.41 -17.54 -4.05
N LEU A 304 -4.54 -17.73 -3.06
CA LEU A 304 -3.38 -18.60 -3.24
C LEU A 304 -3.79 -20.08 -3.43
N GLU A 305 -4.80 -20.57 -2.72
CA GLU A 305 -5.28 -21.95 -2.91
C GLU A 305 -5.93 -22.16 -4.28
N ARG A 306 -6.73 -21.19 -4.75
CA ARG A 306 -7.49 -21.33 -6.00
C ARG A 306 -6.68 -20.97 -7.24
N ASP A 307 -5.93 -19.87 -7.17
CA ASP A 307 -5.41 -19.18 -8.36
C ASP A 307 -3.89 -19.34 -8.50
N ALA A 308 -3.18 -19.93 -7.53
CA ALA A 308 -1.72 -20.00 -7.57
C ALA A 308 -1.15 -20.68 -8.83
N SER A 309 -1.86 -21.68 -9.37
CA SER A 309 -1.47 -22.36 -10.61
C SER A 309 -1.55 -21.48 -11.87
N LEU A 310 -2.25 -20.35 -11.79
CA LEU A 310 -2.40 -19.39 -12.88
C LEU A 310 -1.19 -18.43 -12.97
N TYR A 311 -0.44 -18.25 -11.88
CA TYR A 311 0.70 -17.33 -11.85
C TYR A 311 1.95 -18.00 -12.42
N LYS A 312 2.52 -17.40 -13.47
CA LYS A 312 3.66 -17.97 -14.21
C LYS A 312 5.00 -17.67 -13.55
N ASN A 313 5.11 -16.51 -12.92
CA ASN A 313 6.36 -15.93 -12.42
C ASN A 313 6.46 -15.98 -10.90
N ILE A 314 5.34 -15.85 -10.18
CA ILE A 314 5.33 -15.84 -8.72
C ILE A 314 5.80 -17.21 -8.18
N ARG A 315 6.73 -17.18 -7.23
CA ARG A 315 7.36 -18.35 -6.58
C ARG A 315 7.20 -18.34 -5.07
N ALA A 316 6.95 -17.19 -4.45
CA ALA A 316 6.69 -17.08 -3.03
C ALA A 316 5.92 -15.80 -2.69
N VAL A 317 5.21 -15.84 -1.56
CA VAL A 317 4.61 -14.67 -0.92
C VAL A 317 5.20 -14.53 0.48
N ILE A 318 5.58 -13.31 0.85
CA ILE A 318 6.10 -12.96 2.15
C ILE A 318 5.19 -11.90 2.75
N LEU A 319 4.64 -12.16 3.92
CA LEU A 319 3.76 -11.27 4.67
C LEU A 319 4.58 -10.57 5.75
N ALA A 320 4.96 -9.32 5.49
CA ALA A 320 5.68 -8.45 6.42
C ALA A 320 4.69 -7.77 7.38
N LEU A 321 4.50 -8.37 8.56
CA LEU A 321 3.48 -7.99 9.55
C LEU A 321 4.15 -7.64 10.90
N PRO A 322 4.79 -6.47 11.02
CA PRO A 322 5.46 -6.06 12.25
C PRO A 322 4.50 -5.83 13.42
N ARG A 323 4.86 -6.36 14.60
CA ARG A 323 4.05 -6.28 15.84
C ARG A 323 4.54 -5.19 16.78
N PHE A 324 3.87 -4.06 16.83
CA PHE A 324 4.32 -2.91 17.63
C PHE A 324 3.91 -2.96 19.12
N ASN A 325 2.89 -3.74 19.49
CA ASN A 325 2.18 -3.56 20.77
C ASN A 325 2.36 -4.66 21.84
N ARG A 326 3.26 -5.63 21.66
CA ARG A 326 3.39 -6.78 22.59
C ARG A 326 3.76 -6.42 24.05
N SER A 327 4.25 -5.21 24.34
CA SER A 327 4.82 -4.85 25.64
C SER A 327 4.10 -3.77 26.45
N LYS A 328 3.02 -3.15 25.94
CA LYS A 328 2.42 -1.95 26.57
C LYS A 328 1.00 -2.11 27.13
N SER A 329 0.29 -3.20 26.85
CA SER A 329 -1.07 -3.40 27.36
C SER A 329 -1.29 -4.80 27.92
N ASN A 330 -1.92 -4.88 29.11
CA ASN A 330 -2.40 -6.13 29.70
C ASN A 330 -3.62 -6.74 28.96
N HIS A 331 -4.10 -6.08 27.91
CA HIS A 331 -5.18 -6.58 27.06
C HIS A 331 -4.59 -7.17 25.78
N PRO A 332 -5.05 -8.36 25.34
CA PRO A 332 -4.68 -8.92 24.05
C PRO A 332 -5.25 -8.03 22.95
N VAL A 333 -4.41 -7.16 22.39
CA VAL A 333 -4.71 -6.45 21.15
C VAL A 333 -4.56 -7.49 20.04
N ALA A 334 -5.63 -7.74 19.28
CA ALA A 334 -5.59 -8.65 18.15
C ALA A 334 -4.59 -8.13 17.10
N ASP A 335 -3.40 -8.69 17.03
CA ASP A 335 -2.37 -8.24 16.10
C ASP A 335 -2.63 -8.81 14.68
N THR A 336 -2.30 -8.05 13.64
CA THR A 336 -2.42 -8.50 12.25
C THR A 336 -1.58 -9.76 12.01
N PHE A 337 -0.38 -9.82 12.58
CA PHE A 337 0.48 -11.01 12.49
C PHE A 337 -0.25 -12.25 13.02
N ASP A 338 -0.80 -12.17 14.23
CA ASP A 338 -1.46 -13.31 14.89
C ASP A 338 -2.73 -13.72 14.13
N ALA A 339 -3.50 -12.77 13.60
CA ALA A 339 -4.68 -13.07 12.79
C ALA A 339 -4.32 -13.87 11.52
N PHE A 340 -3.24 -13.48 10.83
CA PHE A 340 -2.79 -14.18 9.63
C PHE A 340 -2.22 -15.57 9.95
N VAL A 341 -1.34 -15.68 10.96
CA VAL A 341 -0.80 -16.96 11.40
C VAL A 341 -1.93 -17.94 11.78
N ASN A 342 -2.95 -17.47 12.51
CA ASN A 342 -4.08 -18.29 12.91
C ASN A 342 -4.89 -18.83 11.72
N GLU A 343 -5.22 -17.99 10.73
CA GLU A 343 -5.98 -18.45 9.56
C GLU A 343 -5.18 -19.44 8.71
N PHE A 344 -3.88 -19.22 8.51
CA PHE A 344 -3.01 -20.14 7.76
C PHE A 344 -2.83 -21.48 8.48
N HIS A 345 -2.67 -21.49 9.81
CA HIS A 345 -2.64 -22.74 10.59
C HIS A 345 -3.96 -23.49 10.57
N LYS A 346 -5.08 -22.77 10.72
CA LYS A 346 -6.42 -23.36 10.70
C LYS A 346 -6.70 -24.06 9.37
N ALA A 347 -6.29 -23.45 8.26
CA ALA A 347 -6.39 -24.04 6.93
C ALA A 347 -5.37 -25.16 6.68
N LYS A 348 -4.32 -25.26 7.51
CA LYS A 348 -3.14 -26.11 7.27
C LYS A 348 -2.55 -25.85 5.87
N TYR A 349 -2.38 -24.56 5.55
CA TYR A 349 -2.00 -24.15 4.20
C TYR A 349 -0.74 -24.87 3.72
N ASN A 350 -0.88 -25.51 2.56
CA ASN A 350 0.17 -26.29 1.91
C ASN A 350 0.09 -26.13 0.38
N GLY A 351 -0.29 -24.93 -0.06
CA GLY A 351 -0.47 -24.60 -1.47
C GLY A 351 0.85 -24.54 -2.25
N PRO A 352 0.78 -24.46 -3.59
CA PRO A 352 1.96 -24.56 -4.46
C PRO A 352 2.88 -23.33 -4.42
N ILE A 353 2.37 -22.19 -3.94
CA ILE A 353 3.18 -21.01 -3.64
C ILE A 353 3.38 -20.97 -2.12
N PRO A 354 4.63 -21.08 -1.62
CA PRO A 354 4.91 -21.00 -0.20
C PRO A 354 4.66 -19.60 0.33
N VAL A 355 4.36 -19.54 1.62
CA VAL A 355 4.12 -18.30 2.33
C VAL A 355 5.06 -18.19 3.52
N LEU A 356 5.68 -17.03 3.70
CA LEU A 356 6.43 -16.68 4.91
C LEU A 356 5.69 -15.55 5.63
N ILE A 357 5.30 -15.74 6.89
CA ILE A 357 4.77 -14.65 7.71
C ILE A 357 5.88 -14.18 8.64
N ALA A 358 6.22 -12.89 8.59
CA ALA A 358 7.38 -12.33 9.28
C ALA A 358 7.04 -11.05 10.06
N ASP A 359 7.42 -11.03 11.35
CA ASP A 359 7.38 -9.84 12.22
C ASP A 359 8.58 -8.92 11.92
N GLN A 360 8.60 -8.34 10.71
CA GLN A 360 9.79 -7.68 10.16
C GLN A 360 9.45 -6.48 9.26
N ASP A 361 10.45 -5.61 9.07
CA ASP A 361 10.45 -4.52 8.10
C ASP A 361 10.34 -5.04 6.65
N MET A 362 9.31 -4.57 5.92
CA MET A 362 9.12 -4.87 4.50
C MET A 362 10.30 -4.42 3.63
N HIS A 363 10.94 -3.30 3.95
CA HIS A 363 12.06 -2.78 3.17
C HIS A 363 13.28 -3.71 3.26
N ARG A 364 13.58 -4.12 4.50
CA ARG A 364 14.70 -5.02 4.79
C ARG A 364 14.51 -6.37 4.09
N LEU A 365 13.30 -6.93 4.16
CA LEU A 365 12.95 -8.15 3.43
C LEU A 365 13.12 -7.95 1.92
N THR A 366 12.52 -6.90 1.36
CA THR A 366 12.55 -6.60 -0.08
C THR A 366 13.96 -6.44 -0.61
N VAL A 367 14.82 -5.68 0.07
CA VAL A 367 16.22 -5.49 -0.34
C VAL A 367 17.02 -6.79 -0.23
N ALA A 368 16.82 -7.59 0.84
CA ALA A 368 17.48 -8.89 0.97
C ALA A 368 17.11 -9.83 -0.19
N ILE A 369 15.82 -9.89 -0.55
CA ILE A 369 15.33 -10.71 -1.67
C ILE A 369 15.91 -10.23 -3.01
N ALA A 370 15.94 -8.92 -3.25
CA ALA A 370 16.48 -8.33 -4.47
C ALA A 370 17.99 -8.62 -4.63
N ARG A 371 18.75 -8.56 -3.52
CA ARG A 371 20.19 -8.89 -3.49
C ARG A 371 20.47 -10.36 -3.80
N GLN A 372 19.54 -11.25 -3.46
CA GLN A 372 19.59 -12.68 -3.85
C GLN A 372 19.23 -12.92 -5.32
N GLY A 373 18.94 -11.86 -6.07
CA GLY A 373 18.70 -11.92 -7.51
C GLY A 373 17.28 -12.33 -7.88
N PHE A 374 16.30 -12.13 -7.01
CA PHE A 374 14.88 -12.26 -7.36
C PHE A 374 14.30 -10.91 -7.77
N ILE A 375 13.37 -10.90 -8.71
CA ILE A 375 12.48 -9.77 -8.92
C ILE A 375 11.43 -9.81 -7.81
N VAL A 376 11.37 -8.75 -7.03
CA VAL A 376 10.55 -8.65 -5.82
C VAL A 376 9.62 -7.46 -5.92
N SER A 377 8.42 -7.60 -5.37
CA SER A 377 7.53 -6.46 -5.19
C SER A 377 7.27 -6.16 -3.73
N GLU A 378 7.06 -4.91 -3.41
CA GLU A 378 6.64 -4.42 -2.10
C GLU A 378 5.29 -3.70 -2.21
N LEU A 379 4.36 -3.99 -1.30
CA LEU A 379 3.08 -3.30 -1.22
C LEU A 379 3.26 -1.90 -0.59
N ASN A 380 2.84 -0.86 -1.32
CA ASN A 380 2.50 0.44 -0.78
C ASN A 380 0.98 0.52 -0.51
N PRO A 381 0.53 0.52 0.76
CA PRO A 381 -0.86 0.79 1.08
C PRO A 381 -1.16 2.26 0.82
N ALA A 382 -1.89 2.53 -0.25
CA ALA A 382 -2.12 3.89 -0.72
C ALA A 382 -3.44 4.49 -0.21
N ASP A 383 -3.52 5.81 -0.25
CA ASP A 383 -4.74 6.58 -0.08
C ASP A 383 -5.63 6.52 -1.34
N SER A 384 -6.92 6.83 -1.16
CA SER A 384 -7.99 6.68 -2.17
C SER A 384 -8.02 7.78 -3.21
N HIS A 385 -7.29 8.87 -3.01
CA HIS A 385 -7.21 9.97 -3.96
C HIS A 385 -6.34 9.65 -5.19
N GLY A 386 -5.69 8.48 -5.21
CA GLY A 386 -4.96 7.97 -6.38
C GLY A 386 -3.63 8.66 -6.68
N VAL A 387 -3.22 9.65 -5.89
CA VAL A 387 -1.88 10.26 -5.95
C VAL A 387 -0.91 9.44 -5.11
N PHE A 388 0.32 9.22 -5.60
CA PHE A 388 1.33 8.51 -4.82
C PHE A 388 1.97 9.46 -3.81
N GLY A 389 2.05 9.04 -2.54
CA GLY A 389 2.66 9.87 -1.52
C GLY A 389 1.88 11.17 -1.34
N GLU A 390 0.56 11.12 -1.44
CA GLU A 390 -0.34 12.27 -1.39
C GLU A 390 0.03 13.23 -0.25
N TYR A 391 0.35 12.66 0.92
CA TYR A 391 0.68 13.38 2.14
C TYR A 391 2.18 13.45 2.48
N TRP A 392 3.10 13.23 1.53
CA TRP A 392 4.53 13.06 1.83
C TRP A 392 5.20 14.26 2.56
N GLN A 393 4.66 15.47 2.41
CA GLN A 393 5.13 16.67 3.13
C GLN A 393 4.51 16.81 4.52
N ASN A 394 3.49 16.02 4.83
CA ASN A 394 2.96 15.93 6.18
C ASN A 394 3.99 15.17 7.02
N ARG A 395 4.48 15.83 8.07
CA ARG A 395 5.46 15.27 9.01
C ARG A 395 4.83 14.20 9.93
N GLY A 396 3.75 13.56 9.51
CA GLY A 396 2.99 12.57 10.27
C GLY A 396 3.60 11.17 10.21
N PRO A 397 3.03 10.23 10.98
CA PRO A 397 3.54 8.86 11.10
C PRO A 397 2.88 7.88 10.11
N ALA A 398 2.14 8.35 9.11
CA ALA A 398 1.37 7.46 8.24
C ALA A 398 2.27 6.72 7.23
N VAL A 399 1.80 5.57 6.75
CA VAL A 399 2.63 4.53 6.12
C VAL A 399 2.99 4.89 4.68
N GLU A 400 2.06 5.43 3.90
CA GLU A 400 2.32 5.84 2.51
C GLU A 400 3.34 6.98 2.46
N GLU A 401 3.26 7.95 3.38
CA GLU A 401 4.19 9.06 3.51
C GLU A 401 5.59 8.54 3.79
N LYS A 402 5.72 7.57 4.69
CA LYS A 402 7.02 6.93 4.96
C LYS A 402 7.58 6.29 3.70
N LEU A 403 6.77 5.56 2.93
CA LEU A 403 7.20 4.96 1.68
C LEU A 403 7.65 6.00 0.64
N ALA A 404 6.99 7.16 0.59
CA ALA A 404 7.41 8.27 -0.25
C ALA A 404 8.76 8.87 0.18
N LEU A 405 9.10 8.82 1.48
CA LEU A 405 10.35 9.31 2.04
C LEU A 405 11.50 8.28 2.00
N THR A 406 11.17 6.99 2.01
CA THR A 406 12.16 5.91 2.08
C THR A 406 12.50 5.26 0.75
N THR A 407 11.76 5.58 -0.31
CA THR A 407 11.96 5.03 -1.65
C THR A 407 12.13 6.15 -2.68
N VAL A 408 12.42 5.79 -3.94
CA VAL A 408 12.33 6.74 -5.05
C VAL A 408 10.89 6.95 -5.56
N GLY A 409 9.88 6.51 -4.82
CA GLY A 409 8.47 6.49 -5.22
C GLY A 409 7.96 7.84 -5.74
N LEU A 410 8.36 8.95 -5.13
CA LEU A 410 8.03 10.31 -5.61
C LEU A 410 8.53 10.54 -7.04
N LEU A 411 9.74 10.09 -7.37
CA LEU A 411 10.32 10.27 -8.70
C LEU A 411 9.64 9.40 -9.76
N VAL A 412 9.10 8.23 -9.38
CA VAL A 412 8.66 7.20 -10.33
C VAL A 412 7.14 7.00 -10.39
N GLN A 413 6.37 7.42 -9.38
CA GLN A 413 4.90 7.29 -9.36
C GLN A 413 4.14 8.60 -9.16
N HIS A 414 4.79 9.71 -8.76
CA HIS A 414 4.10 10.98 -8.56
C HIS A 414 3.88 11.72 -9.90
N HIS A 415 2.63 12.07 -10.22
CA HIS A 415 2.25 12.62 -11.53
C HIS A 415 2.91 13.99 -11.85
N LEU A 416 3.21 14.80 -10.83
CA LEU A 416 3.94 16.07 -11.01
C LEU A 416 5.43 15.89 -11.38
N ILE A 417 6.00 14.70 -11.20
CA ILE A 417 7.42 14.42 -11.46
C ILE A 417 7.60 13.47 -12.65
N ASN A 418 6.78 12.42 -12.73
CA ASN A 418 6.83 11.42 -13.79
C ASN A 418 5.67 11.57 -14.78
N THR A 419 5.97 11.98 -16.01
CA THR A 419 4.98 12.12 -17.09
C THR A 419 4.36 10.79 -17.53
N GLU A 420 5.03 9.67 -17.29
CA GLU A 420 4.51 8.33 -17.63
C GLU A 420 3.26 7.96 -16.83
N VAL A 421 3.01 8.63 -15.70
CA VAL A 421 1.80 8.42 -14.89
C VAL A 421 0.54 8.79 -15.66
N LEU A 422 0.62 9.78 -16.55
CA LEU A 422 -0.50 10.29 -17.33
C LEU A 422 -0.55 9.73 -18.77
N ASN A 423 0.36 8.83 -19.10
CA ASN A 423 0.42 8.17 -20.39
C ASN A 423 -0.56 6.98 -20.41
N GLU A 424 -1.68 7.13 -21.12
CA GLU A 424 -2.77 6.16 -21.19
C GLU A 424 -2.39 4.80 -21.82
N ASN A 425 -1.23 4.72 -22.48
CA ASN A 425 -0.67 3.45 -22.95
C ASN A 425 -0.19 2.55 -21.80
N ASN A 426 0.07 3.13 -20.63
CA ASN A 426 0.45 2.41 -19.43
C ASN A 426 -0.76 1.86 -18.65
N TYR A 427 -2.00 2.10 -19.12
CA TYR A 427 -3.23 1.69 -18.43
C TYR A 427 -3.77 0.38 -19.00
N HIS A 428 -3.80 -0.65 -18.16
CA HIS A 428 -4.22 -2.01 -18.47
C HIS A 428 -5.52 -2.32 -17.71
N LEU A 429 -6.64 -2.37 -18.43
CA LEU A 429 -7.92 -2.80 -17.87
C LEU A 429 -8.00 -4.33 -17.95
N LEU A 430 -8.07 -4.99 -16.79
CA LEU A 430 -8.09 -6.43 -16.66
C LEU A 430 -9.50 -6.92 -16.30
N THR A 431 -9.90 -8.06 -16.83
CA THR A 431 -11.14 -8.74 -16.40
C THR A 431 -10.79 -9.76 -15.32
N ILE A 432 -11.12 -9.47 -14.07
CA ILE A 432 -10.95 -10.41 -12.96
C ILE A 432 -12.15 -11.36 -12.94
N ASN A 433 -11.95 -12.63 -13.32
CA ASN A 433 -13.01 -13.65 -13.40
C ASN A 433 -13.62 -13.99 -12.02
N GLU A 434 -14.89 -14.44 -12.06
CA GLU A 434 -15.81 -14.83 -10.95
C GLU A 434 -16.77 -13.77 -10.38
N GLY A 435 -17.29 -12.81 -11.15
CA GLY A 435 -18.44 -12.03 -10.65
C GLY A 435 -19.10 -11.11 -11.66
N SER A 436 -20.39 -10.85 -11.43
CA SER A 436 -21.12 -9.73 -12.03
C SER A 436 -20.33 -8.43 -11.85
N THR A 437 -20.60 -7.44 -12.72
CA THR A 437 -20.14 -6.06 -12.53
C THR A 437 -20.41 -5.64 -11.09
N LEU A 438 -19.37 -5.18 -10.38
CA LEU A 438 -19.57 -4.67 -9.03
C LEU A 438 -20.24 -3.30 -9.15
N ASP A 439 -21.55 -3.29 -9.00
CA ASP A 439 -22.37 -2.09 -8.92
C ASP A 439 -22.62 -1.76 -7.45
N TRP A 440 -21.75 -0.90 -6.91
CA TRP A 440 -21.80 -0.52 -5.50
C TRP A 440 -23.12 0.17 -5.15
N LEU A 441 -23.69 0.98 -6.06
CA LEU A 441 -24.97 1.67 -5.87
C LEU A 441 -26.12 0.68 -5.78
N ALA A 442 -26.11 -0.36 -6.63
CA ALA A 442 -27.10 -1.43 -6.55
C ALA A 442 -27.01 -2.16 -5.20
N GLY A 443 -25.79 -2.44 -4.73
CA GLY A 443 -25.54 -3.03 -3.40
C GLY A 443 -26.11 -2.19 -2.25
N VAL A 444 -25.85 -0.89 -2.24
CA VAL A 444 -26.39 0.04 -1.22
C VAL A 444 -27.91 0.17 -1.32
N SER A 445 -28.47 0.20 -2.54
CA SER A 445 -29.91 0.37 -2.75
C SER A 445 -30.76 -0.85 -2.39
N ASN A 446 -30.17 -2.05 -2.44
CA ASN A 446 -30.84 -3.32 -2.13
C ASN A 446 -30.95 -3.59 -0.63
N ASP A 447 -30.25 -2.82 0.22
CA ASP A 447 -30.33 -2.92 1.68
C ASP A 447 -31.58 -2.18 2.26
N ASN A 448 -32.67 -2.10 1.49
CA ASN A 448 -34.03 -1.64 1.83
C ASN A 448 -34.36 -0.14 1.85
N GLU A 449 -33.53 0.79 1.37
CA GLU A 449 -34.01 2.17 1.13
C GLU A 449 -33.36 2.80 -0.11
N ARG A 450 -34.19 3.32 -1.03
CA ARG A 450 -33.77 4.20 -2.14
C ARG A 450 -33.02 5.40 -1.56
N MET A 451 -31.69 5.38 -1.58
CA MET A 451 -30.91 6.61 -1.53
C MET A 451 -31.14 7.35 -2.86
N THR A 452 -32.05 8.30 -2.86
CA THR A 452 -32.11 9.31 -3.92
C THR A 452 -30.89 10.21 -3.76
N THR A 453 -29.82 9.89 -4.46
CA THR A 453 -28.73 10.84 -4.72
C THR A 453 -29.30 11.96 -5.59
N ASN A 454 -29.75 13.04 -4.95
CA ASN A 454 -29.95 14.29 -5.66
C ASN A 454 -28.56 14.84 -5.99
N CYS A 455 -28.06 14.52 -7.19
CA CYS A 455 -26.98 15.27 -7.80
C CYS A 455 -27.42 16.74 -7.86
N CYS A 456 -26.78 17.59 -7.06
CA CYS A 456 -26.93 19.03 -7.20
C CYS A 456 -26.44 19.44 -8.59
N SER A 457 -27.38 19.85 -9.45
CA SER A 457 -27.09 20.67 -10.60
C SER A 457 -26.49 22.00 -10.14
N HIS A 458 -25.37 22.38 -10.74
CA HIS A 458 -24.67 23.65 -10.58
C HIS A 458 -25.59 24.87 -10.33
N GLN A 459 -25.20 25.68 -9.34
CA GLN A 459 -25.21 27.14 -9.43
C GLN A 459 -23.88 27.69 -8.94
#